data_AF-A0A946XGQ5-F1
#
_entry.id   AF-A0A946XGQ5-F1
#
_cell.length_a   1.000
_cell.length_b   1.000
_cell.length_c   1.000
_cell.angle_alpha   90.00
_cell.angle_beta   90.00
_cell.angle_gamma   90.00
#
_symmetry.space_group_name_H-M   'P 1'
#
loop_
_entity.id
_entity.type
_entity.pdbx_description
1 polymer ?
#
loop_
_entity_poly.entity_id
_entity_poly.type
_entity_poly.pdbx_seq_one_letter_code
_entity_poly.pdbx_strand_id
1 'polypeptide(L)'
;MARASQIKRTANEVLDRSFDKDGQYIYTSLTNASGNSIGSIQSTGGDYHLSTNMIQEVNADTNNSSTVNLSASATFTGKGTSTLGVVGLQVSLKTDQNCTVFVDQSPDNSNWDLSDQYEYNALINNFGITVQAINSYWRIRVTNLSTSTATSYFRLQGVLCPIVEAVPRSLDEHGKFQVASYGLSDVFGFKGQYTPMRDQKTTEPYRLVGTTFSGDTIDSNFWTTATSGAGSTSGLSKSVAQMASGTATAGYGQISSVRSGRFMFAHPLQYRAAIRVPDTTIAENTRRWGVFNVSGTTPQDGYYFEIDEGGVLSLNAVNGVTTTTVTSGSFNGTVSEYKVTTSVHTYEIIYFTMGVWFYIDDVLIHKLTPTTALFSDNNTLPIAMTSVNSGAGTTSGALHCWNASVIRLGRDITAPKSVYQSGTTAGLILKRGAGDVHSVAISSVSNNSVITLYDNTTASGTVLWTSGSMGAQTQPFDIHFDIPFFTGLTLDITGANSDITVNYE
;
A
#
# COMPACT_ATOMS: atom_id res chain seq x y z
N MET A 1 100.48 11.51 39.60
CA MET A 1 99.72 10.44 38.92
C MET A 1 98.48 11.06 38.30
N ALA A 2 98.38 10.98 36.98
CA ALA A 2 97.28 11.52 36.18
C ALA A 2 96.01 10.66 36.28
N ARG A 3 94.85 11.27 36.07
CA ARG A 3 93.87 10.78 35.08
C ARG A 3 92.88 11.89 34.72
N ALA A 4 93.14 12.52 33.57
CA ALA A 4 92.16 13.30 32.84
C ALA A 4 91.14 12.33 32.20
N SER A 5 89.86 12.63 32.38
CA SER A 5 88.76 12.02 31.63
C SER A 5 88.18 13.10 30.71
N GLN A 6 88.64 13.12 29.45
CA GLN A 6 87.93 13.78 28.37
C GLN A 6 86.68 12.96 28.04
N ILE A 7 85.50 13.58 28.03
CA ILE A 7 84.38 13.09 27.23
C ILE A 7 84.09 14.09 26.13
N LYS A 8 84.24 13.58 24.91
CA LYS A 8 84.00 14.17 23.59
C LYS A 8 82.62 14.83 23.51
N ARG A 9 82.59 16.07 23.02
CA ARG A 9 81.43 16.69 22.39
C ARG A 9 81.29 16.14 20.97
N THR A 10 80.18 15.49 20.65
CA THR A 10 79.76 15.23 19.27
C THR A 10 78.96 16.43 18.78
N ALA A 11 79.44 17.02 17.69
CA ALA A 11 78.82 18.12 16.98
C ALA A 11 77.51 17.66 16.32
N ASN A 12 76.37 18.13 16.82
CA ASN A 12 75.15 18.45 16.03
C ASN A 12 73.96 18.89 16.91
N GLU A 13 74.20 19.74 17.90
CA GLU A 13 73.11 20.52 18.51
C GLU A 13 73.57 21.97 18.61
N VAL A 14 73.24 22.77 17.59
CA VAL A 14 73.13 24.22 17.76
C VAL A 14 71.85 24.44 18.56
N LEU A 15 71.92 24.15 19.86
CA LEU A 15 70.97 24.68 20.83
C LEU A 15 71.45 26.09 21.13
N ASP A 16 70.85 27.07 20.46
CA ASP A 16 70.99 28.48 20.78
C ASP A 16 70.39 28.70 22.18
N ARG A 17 71.22 28.49 23.20
CA ARG A 17 70.84 28.65 24.62
C ARG A 17 71.36 29.99 25.06
N SER A 18 70.44 30.92 25.27
CA SER A 18 70.71 32.22 25.87
C SER A 18 71.10 32.01 27.34
N PHE A 19 72.33 32.36 27.69
CA PHE A 19 72.81 32.39 29.07
C PHE A 19 72.73 33.83 29.59
N ASP A 20 72.43 34.01 30.87
CA ASP A 20 72.66 35.33 31.49
C ASP A 20 74.17 35.59 31.67
N LYS A 21 74.51 36.80 32.09
CA LYS A 21 75.91 37.23 32.31
C LYS A 21 76.68 36.38 33.33
N ASP A 22 75.99 35.57 34.12
CA ASP A 22 76.54 34.73 35.18
C ASP A 22 76.47 33.22 34.83
N GLY A 23 76.05 32.89 33.59
CA GLY A 23 76.05 31.52 33.06
C GLY A 23 74.87 30.65 33.49
N GLN A 24 73.80 31.24 34.05
CA GLN A 24 72.57 30.51 34.37
C GLN A 24 71.61 30.41 33.17
N TYR A 25 70.87 29.30 33.11
CA TYR A 25 69.82 29.08 32.11
C TYR A 25 68.68 30.07 32.32
N ILE A 26 68.39 30.91 31.31
CA ILE A 26 67.22 31.78 31.33
C ILE A 26 66.02 30.94 30.86
N TYR A 27 65.13 30.58 31.79
CA TYR A 27 63.82 30.02 31.46
C TYR A 27 62.83 31.16 31.24
N THR A 28 62.53 31.50 29.98
CA THR A 28 61.49 32.48 29.67
C THR A 28 60.12 31.81 29.78
N SER A 29 59.42 32.01 30.88
CA SER A 29 58.02 31.61 31.06
C SER A 29 57.13 32.79 30.67
N LEU A 30 56.32 32.63 29.61
CA LEU A 30 55.29 33.61 29.26
C LEU A 30 54.09 33.41 30.18
N THR A 31 53.70 34.45 30.91
CA THR A 31 52.51 34.45 31.77
C THR A 31 51.46 35.45 31.29
N ASN A 32 50.19 35.16 31.49
CA ASN A 32 49.13 36.15 31.27
C ASN A 32 49.16 37.26 32.35
N ALA A 33 48.31 38.27 32.21
CA ALA A 33 48.23 39.40 33.17
C ALA A 33 47.90 38.97 34.61
N SER A 34 47.41 37.74 34.80
CA SER A 34 47.11 37.14 36.11
C SER A 34 48.21 36.20 36.62
N GLY A 35 49.35 36.07 35.92
CA GLY A 35 50.49 35.26 36.32
C GLY A 35 50.41 33.77 35.92
N ASN A 36 49.39 33.34 35.18
CA ASN A 36 49.26 31.95 34.74
C ASN A 36 50.15 31.69 33.51
N SER A 37 50.91 30.59 33.51
CA SER A 37 51.74 30.18 32.37
C SER A 37 50.90 29.97 31.11
N ILE A 38 51.36 30.54 29.99
CA ILE A 38 50.75 30.37 28.68
C ILE A 38 51.57 29.35 27.89
N GLY A 39 50.93 28.31 27.35
CA GLY A 39 51.59 27.32 26.50
C GLY A 39 52.19 27.99 25.25
N SER A 40 53.48 27.80 25.01
CA SER A 40 54.18 28.34 23.85
C SER A 40 54.85 27.22 23.06
N ILE A 41 54.76 27.27 21.73
CA ILE A 41 55.51 26.38 20.83
C ILE A 41 56.71 27.19 20.34
N GLN A 42 57.93 26.66 20.52
CA GLN A 42 59.14 27.24 19.97
C GLN A 42 59.33 26.70 18.55
N SER A 43 59.30 27.57 17.55
CA SER A 43 59.66 27.17 16.18
C SER A 43 61.17 26.92 16.11
N THR A 44 61.64 26.18 15.09
CA THR A 44 63.07 25.92 14.87
C THR A 44 63.91 27.19 14.66
N GLY A 45 63.27 28.36 14.49
CA GLY A 45 63.90 29.68 14.42
C GLY A 45 63.98 30.43 15.76
N GLY A 46 63.50 29.86 16.87
CA GLY A 46 63.54 30.50 18.19
C GLY A 46 62.38 31.46 18.50
N ASP A 47 61.42 31.61 17.58
CA ASP A 47 60.23 32.43 17.79
C ASP A 47 59.21 31.71 18.69
N TYR A 48 58.76 32.41 19.73
CA TYR A 48 57.70 31.97 20.64
C TYR A 48 56.36 32.48 20.12
N HIS A 49 55.50 31.58 19.66
CA HIS A 49 54.12 31.91 19.29
C HIS A 49 53.16 31.57 20.43
N LEU A 50 52.17 32.44 20.66
CA LEU A 50 50.99 32.13 21.47
C LEU A 50 50.30 30.90 20.86
N SER A 51 50.26 29.80 21.60
CA SER A 51 49.53 28.60 21.17
C SER A 51 48.04 28.87 21.28
N THR A 52 47.39 29.17 20.15
CA THR A 52 45.93 29.08 20.01
C THR A 52 45.59 27.66 19.56
N ASN A 53 45.15 26.81 20.49
CA ASN A 53 44.54 25.53 20.15
C ASN A 53 43.07 25.74 19.80
N MET A 54 42.66 25.33 18.60
CA MET A 54 41.25 25.13 18.28
C MET A 54 40.85 23.74 18.80
N ILE A 55 40.19 23.70 19.95
CA ILE A 55 39.65 22.45 20.50
C ILE A 55 38.26 22.27 19.92
N GLN A 56 38.09 21.28 19.03
CA GLN A 56 36.77 20.85 18.59
C GLN A 56 36.19 19.95 19.68
N GLU A 57 35.27 20.49 20.48
CA GLU A 57 34.63 19.73 21.55
C GLU A 57 33.54 18.80 21.00
N VAL A 58 33.85 17.53 20.84
CA VAL A 58 32.88 16.46 20.59
C VAL A 58 32.47 15.88 21.94
N ASN A 59 31.28 16.26 22.42
CA ASN A 59 30.84 15.98 23.78
C ASN A 59 29.70 14.96 23.80
N ALA A 60 29.83 13.93 24.64
CA ALA A 60 28.72 13.03 24.93
C ALA A 60 27.63 13.79 25.70
N ASP A 61 26.41 13.77 25.16
CA ASP A 61 25.27 14.42 25.78
C ASP A 61 24.63 13.47 26.80
N THR A 62 24.93 13.71 28.08
CA THR A 62 24.40 12.93 29.19
C THR A 62 22.88 13.00 29.31
N ASN A 63 22.24 14.08 28.86
CA ASN A 63 20.78 14.20 28.85
C ASN A 63 20.11 13.28 27.83
N ASN A 64 20.87 12.84 26.82
CA ASN A 64 20.43 12.03 25.70
C ASN A 64 21.20 10.70 25.63
N SER A 65 21.75 10.25 26.76
CA SER A 65 22.46 8.98 26.89
C SER A 65 21.90 8.18 28.06
N SER A 66 21.88 6.86 27.95
CA SER A 66 21.37 5.99 29.03
C SER A 66 21.89 4.56 28.92
N THR A 67 22.08 3.94 30.07
CA THR A 67 22.33 2.50 30.22
C THR A 67 21.19 1.77 30.94
N VAL A 68 20.08 2.47 31.22
CA VAL A 68 18.94 1.92 31.96
C VAL A 68 18.07 1.11 31.00
N ASN A 69 17.84 -0.15 31.35
CA ASN A 69 16.98 -1.05 30.59
C ASN A 69 15.54 -0.52 30.51
N LEU A 70 14.91 -0.69 29.34
CA LEU A 70 13.51 -0.36 29.11
C LEU A 70 12.63 -1.57 29.39
N SER A 71 11.54 -1.35 30.12
CA SER A 71 10.46 -2.35 30.23
C SER A 71 9.78 -2.58 28.87
N ALA A 72 8.94 -3.61 28.78
CA ALA A 72 8.10 -3.82 27.60
C ALA A 72 7.26 -2.56 27.31
N SER A 73 7.21 -2.15 26.05
CA SER A 73 6.51 -0.95 25.56
C SER A 73 6.94 0.38 26.20
N ALA A 74 8.02 0.40 26.98
CA ALA A 74 8.49 1.62 27.62
C ALA A 74 9.31 2.49 26.67
N THR A 75 9.31 3.80 26.95
CA THR A 75 10.06 4.80 26.20
C THR A 75 11.09 5.50 27.09
N PHE A 76 12.35 5.50 26.66
CA PHE A 76 13.34 6.48 27.12
C PHE A 76 13.03 7.82 26.44
N THR A 77 12.96 8.90 27.22
CA THR A 77 12.86 10.27 26.70
C THR A 77 13.98 11.10 27.30
N GLY A 78 14.93 11.50 26.46
CA GLY A 78 16.00 12.41 26.86
C GLY A 78 15.48 13.80 27.22
N LYS A 79 16.30 14.57 27.92
CA LYS A 79 16.01 15.99 28.19
C LYS A 79 16.54 16.83 27.04
N GLY A 80 15.85 17.94 26.75
CA GLY A 80 16.31 18.82 25.68
C GLY A 80 17.62 19.51 26.02
N THR A 81 18.59 19.40 25.11
CA THR A 81 19.90 20.03 25.20
C THR A 81 20.05 21.03 24.06
N SER A 82 20.74 22.16 24.31
CA SER A 82 21.01 23.16 23.28
C SER A 82 21.90 22.60 22.17
N THR A 83 21.58 22.94 20.92
CA THR A 83 22.37 22.60 19.73
C THR A 83 23.17 23.80 19.20
N LEU A 84 23.09 24.96 19.87
CA LEU A 84 23.81 26.15 19.45
C LEU A 84 25.32 25.89 19.48
N GLY A 85 25.99 26.15 18.35
CA GLY A 85 27.42 25.87 18.20
C GLY A 85 27.75 24.44 17.76
N VAL A 86 26.74 23.62 17.43
CA VAL A 86 26.94 22.30 16.82
C VAL A 86 26.22 22.15 15.50
N VAL A 87 26.76 21.31 14.62
CA VAL A 87 26.18 21.00 13.31
C VAL A 87 25.62 19.57 13.27
N GLY A 88 26.17 18.68 14.09
CA GLY A 88 25.85 17.25 14.09
C GLY A 88 25.27 16.74 15.40
N LEU A 89 24.20 15.96 15.30
CA LEU A 89 23.59 15.16 16.36
C LEU A 89 23.88 13.70 16.05
N GLN A 90 24.77 13.07 16.81
CA GLN A 90 25.12 11.66 16.61
C GLN A 90 24.39 10.80 17.63
N VAL A 91 23.81 9.70 17.17
CA VAL A 91 23.10 8.74 18.01
C VAL A 91 23.61 7.34 17.74
N SER A 92 23.93 6.61 18.80
CA SER A 92 24.20 5.18 18.73
C SER A 92 23.38 4.43 19.76
N LEU A 93 22.91 3.24 19.37
CA LEU A 93 22.07 2.39 20.22
C LEU A 93 22.51 0.94 20.08
N LYS A 94 22.60 0.26 21.23
CA LYS A 94 22.75 -1.19 21.30
C LYS A 94 21.81 -1.74 22.37
N THR A 95 20.91 -2.62 21.96
CA THR A 95 19.92 -3.28 22.81
C THR A 95 19.57 -4.67 22.26
N ASP A 96 18.88 -5.52 23.03
CA ASP A 96 18.45 -6.87 22.64
C ASP A 96 16.98 -6.95 22.20
N GLN A 97 16.27 -5.81 22.21
CA GLN A 97 14.89 -5.73 21.71
C GLN A 97 14.80 -4.80 20.50
N ASN A 98 13.82 -5.05 19.62
CA ASN A 98 13.51 -4.12 18.55
C ASN A 98 12.98 -2.81 19.15
N CYS A 99 13.46 -1.69 18.64
CA CYS A 99 13.09 -0.37 19.14
C CYS A 99 12.76 0.58 17.99
N THR A 100 12.03 1.64 18.31
CA THR A 100 11.96 2.83 17.45
C THR A 100 12.76 3.94 18.11
N VAL A 101 13.67 4.55 17.35
CA VAL A 101 14.51 5.67 17.78
C VAL A 101 14.00 6.94 17.11
N PHE A 102 13.82 8.00 17.90
CA PHE A 102 13.45 9.31 17.43
C PHE A 102 14.54 10.32 17.76
N VAL A 103 14.82 11.22 16.82
CA VAL A 103 15.63 12.41 17.03
C VAL A 103 14.68 13.59 16.92
N ASP A 104 14.28 14.15 18.06
CA ASP A 104 13.40 15.32 18.09
C ASP A 104 14.23 16.59 18.16
N GLN A 105 13.77 17.65 17.48
CA GLN A 105 14.36 18.99 17.58
C GLN A 105 13.29 20.06 17.82
N SER A 106 13.64 21.08 18.59
CA SER A 106 12.71 22.10 19.09
C SER A 106 13.37 23.49 19.09
N PRO A 107 12.66 24.56 18.70
CA PRO A 107 13.17 25.93 18.82
C PRO A 107 13.13 26.47 20.26
N ASP A 108 12.26 25.93 21.12
CA ASP A 108 11.92 26.50 22.43
C ASP A 108 12.02 25.52 23.61
N ASN A 109 12.53 24.30 23.37
CA ASN A 109 12.66 23.22 24.34
C ASN A 109 11.33 22.73 24.96
N SER A 110 10.21 23.03 24.32
CA SER A 110 8.87 22.65 24.79
C SER A 110 8.04 22.02 23.68
N ASN A 111 8.04 22.65 22.50
CA ASN A 111 7.37 22.20 21.29
C ASN A 111 8.39 21.50 20.37
N TRP A 112 8.19 20.21 20.15
CA TRP A 112 9.11 19.36 19.38
C TRP A 112 8.64 19.26 17.93
N ASP A 113 8.99 20.26 17.13
CA ASP A 113 8.44 20.47 15.78
C ASP A 113 9.01 19.52 14.73
N LEU A 114 10.26 19.08 14.90
CA LEU A 114 10.91 18.11 14.00
C LEU A 114 11.13 16.81 14.77
N SER A 115 10.80 15.67 14.15
CA SER A 115 11.00 14.36 14.73
C SER A 115 11.36 13.36 13.64
N ASP A 116 12.64 13.02 13.53
CA ASP A 116 13.12 11.99 12.62
C ASP A 116 12.99 10.61 13.28
N GLN A 117 12.43 9.63 12.58
CA GLN A 117 12.16 8.29 13.10
C GLN A 117 13.00 7.22 12.40
N TYR A 118 13.58 6.33 13.19
CA TYR A 118 14.42 5.22 12.73
C TYR A 118 14.03 3.92 13.43
N GLU A 119 14.11 2.80 12.70
CA GLU A 119 13.90 1.47 13.25
C GLU A 119 15.23 0.84 13.69
N TYR A 120 15.23 0.28 14.90
CA TYR A 120 16.32 -0.54 15.42
C TYR A 120 15.92 -2.00 15.42
N ASN A 121 16.73 -2.83 14.78
CA ASN A 121 16.57 -4.28 14.74
C ASN A 121 17.62 -4.99 15.60
N ALA A 122 17.16 -5.68 16.64
CA ALA A 122 18.01 -6.42 17.56
C ALA A 122 18.80 -7.56 16.90
N LEU A 123 18.31 -8.14 15.79
CA LEU A 123 19.01 -9.19 15.06
C LEU A 123 20.28 -8.67 14.34
N ILE A 124 20.24 -7.45 13.82
CA ILE A 124 21.39 -6.82 13.15
C ILE A 124 22.39 -6.31 14.20
N ASN A 125 21.89 -5.83 15.35
CA ASN A 125 22.67 -5.42 16.52
C ASN A 125 23.74 -4.36 16.23
N ASN A 126 23.46 -3.44 15.29
CA ASN A 126 24.35 -2.35 14.90
C ASN A 126 23.51 -1.12 14.53
N PHE A 127 23.65 -0.01 15.27
CA PHE A 127 22.94 1.23 14.99
C PHE A 127 23.80 2.45 15.33
N GLY A 128 23.91 3.34 14.36
CA GLY A 128 24.60 4.61 14.48
C GLY A 128 24.16 5.54 13.35
N ILE A 129 23.70 6.74 13.71
CA ILE A 129 23.24 7.77 12.78
C ILE A 129 23.85 9.13 13.13
N THR A 130 23.89 10.00 12.14
CA THR A 130 24.19 11.42 12.29
C THR A 130 23.05 12.21 11.67
N VAL A 131 22.45 13.12 12.43
CA VAL A 131 21.42 14.05 11.97
C VAL A 131 21.97 15.47 12.03
N GLN A 132 21.63 16.31 11.07
CA GLN A 132 22.02 17.71 11.11
C GLN A 132 21.20 18.46 12.17
N ALA A 133 21.85 19.28 12.99
CA ALA A 133 21.18 20.20 13.89
C ALA A 133 20.53 21.33 13.08
N ILE A 134 19.21 21.48 13.23
CA ILE A 134 18.38 22.48 12.53
C ILE A 134 17.80 23.47 13.54
N ASN A 135 17.21 22.95 14.63
CA ASN A 135 16.60 23.77 15.69
C ASN A 135 17.49 23.86 16.93
N SER A 136 17.23 24.85 17.79
CA SER A 136 18.08 25.23 18.93
C SER A 136 18.16 24.20 20.07
N TYR A 137 17.27 23.22 20.11
CA TYR A 137 17.27 22.14 21.10
C TYR A 137 17.03 20.79 20.43
N TRP A 138 17.59 19.73 21.02
CA TRP A 138 17.37 18.36 20.58
C TRP A 138 17.13 17.41 21.75
N ARG A 139 16.44 16.29 21.49
CA ARG A 139 16.43 15.12 22.38
C ARG A 139 16.30 13.81 21.60
N ILE A 140 16.62 12.71 22.26
CA ILE A 140 16.38 11.36 21.76
C ILE A 140 15.20 10.73 22.49
N ARG A 141 14.29 10.09 21.75
CA ARG A 141 13.34 9.13 22.32
C ARG A 141 13.61 7.74 21.79
N VAL A 142 13.53 6.71 22.65
CA VAL A 142 13.66 5.32 22.22
C VAL A 142 12.55 4.50 22.84
N THR A 143 11.70 3.90 22.01
CA THR A 143 10.59 3.04 22.45
C THR A 143 10.91 1.58 22.20
N ASN A 144 10.83 0.74 23.23
CA ASN A 144 10.90 -0.72 23.09
C ASN A 144 9.60 -1.23 22.45
N LEU A 145 9.71 -1.91 21.31
CA LEU A 145 8.56 -2.40 20.56
C LEU A 145 8.01 -3.74 21.08
N SER A 146 8.75 -4.42 21.96
CA SER A 146 8.23 -5.64 22.59
C SER A 146 7.11 -5.30 23.57
N THR A 147 5.98 -6.01 23.45
CA THR A 147 4.81 -5.86 24.32
C THR A 147 4.87 -6.69 25.59
N SER A 148 5.87 -7.59 25.71
CA SER A 148 5.99 -8.51 26.84
C SER A 148 7.41 -8.66 27.40
N THR A 149 8.44 -8.23 26.65
CA THR A 149 9.84 -8.43 27.03
C THR A 149 10.52 -7.10 27.28
N ALA A 150 11.12 -6.96 28.47
CA ALA A 150 12.03 -5.86 28.76
C ALA A 150 13.39 -6.08 28.06
N THR A 151 14.15 -5.01 27.84
CA THR A 151 15.54 -5.13 27.36
C THR A 151 16.42 -5.72 28.47
N SER A 152 17.28 -6.69 28.16
CA SER A 152 18.29 -7.18 29.10
C SER A 152 19.55 -6.30 29.15
N TYR A 153 19.84 -5.56 28.07
CA TYR A 153 20.82 -4.49 28.05
C TYR A 153 20.34 -3.33 27.19
N PHE A 154 20.66 -2.10 27.60
CA PHE A 154 20.39 -0.88 26.85
C PHE A 154 21.62 0.00 26.89
N ARG A 155 22.10 0.45 25.72
CA ARG A 155 23.27 1.34 25.61
C ARG A 155 22.96 2.39 24.55
N LEU A 156 22.44 3.51 25.01
CA LEU A 156 22.15 4.68 24.20
C LEU A 156 23.21 5.74 24.45
N GLN A 157 23.75 6.30 23.38
CA GLN A 157 24.65 7.44 23.45
C GLN A 157 24.24 8.49 22.43
N GLY A 158 23.97 9.69 22.94
CA GLY A 158 23.87 10.93 22.16
C GLY A 158 25.17 11.70 22.21
N VAL A 159 25.63 12.25 21.10
CA VAL A 159 26.85 13.05 21.00
C VAL A 159 26.59 14.31 20.18
N LEU A 160 27.04 15.44 20.70
CA LEU A 160 27.00 16.74 20.05
C LEU A 160 28.32 16.98 19.33
N CYS A 161 28.27 17.23 18.01
CA CYS A 161 29.45 17.34 17.17
C CYS A 161 29.48 18.69 16.41
N PRO A 162 30.52 19.54 16.61
CA PRO A 162 30.62 20.85 15.94
C PRO A 162 30.79 20.79 14.42
N ILE A 163 31.50 19.78 13.91
CA ILE A 163 31.76 19.58 12.49
C ILE A 163 31.53 18.10 12.18
N VAL A 164 30.60 17.81 11.28
CA VAL A 164 30.35 16.45 10.81
C VAL A 164 29.89 16.47 9.36
N GLU A 165 30.26 15.46 8.60
CA GLU A 165 29.55 15.10 7.36
C GLU A 165 28.43 14.11 7.71
N ALA A 166 27.18 14.49 7.47
CA ALA A 166 26.01 13.66 7.76
C ALA A 166 25.77 12.57 6.69
N VAL A 167 26.83 12.01 6.09
CA VAL A 167 26.68 10.88 5.17
C VAL A 167 26.48 9.61 6.01
N PRO A 168 25.37 8.86 5.88
CA PRO A 168 25.17 7.61 6.61
C PRO A 168 26.30 6.62 6.31
N ARG A 169 26.90 6.04 7.35
CA ARG A 169 28.08 5.16 7.31
C ARG A 169 27.89 3.80 6.60
N SER A 170 26.79 3.58 5.90
CA SER A 170 26.51 2.30 5.22
C SER A 170 26.65 2.47 3.71
N LEU A 171 27.90 2.52 3.26
CA LEU A 171 28.22 2.35 1.85
C LEU A 171 28.38 0.85 1.52
N ASP A 172 28.01 0.44 0.32
CA ASP A 172 28.27 -0.89 -0.19
C ASP A 172 29.75 -1.05 -0.58
N GLU A 173 30.13 -2.25 -1.00
CA GLU A 173 31.49 -2.54 -1.47
C GLU A 173 31.92 -1.70 -2.69
N HIS A 174 30.99 -0.97 -3.31
CA HIS A 174 31.19 -0.08 -4.45
C HIS A 174 31.08 1.41 -4.08
N GLY A 175 30.98 1.75 -2.78
CA GLY A 175 30.88 3.14 -2.32
C GLY A 175 29.52 3.81 -2.55
N LYS A 176 28.46 3.04 -2.81
CA LYS A 176 27.07 3.52 -2.96
C LYS A 176 26.28 3.31 -1.67
N PHE A 177 25.20 4.05 -1.46
CA PHE A 177 24.34 3.83 -0.28
C PHE A 177 23.76 2.41 -0.22
N GLN A 178 24.02 1.67 0.86
CA GLN A 178 23.26 0.47 1.21
C GLN A 178 21.91 0.89 1.79
N VAL A 179 20.87 0.80 0.97
CA VAL A 179 19.48 0.90 1.42
C VAL A 179 18.93 -0.52 1.51
N ALA A 180 18.66 -1.00 2.72
CA ALA A 180 17.93 -2.24 2.94
C ALA A 180 16.45 -1.90 3.16
N SER A 181 15.57 -2.43 2.32
CA SER A 181 14.12 -2.41 2.56
C SER A 181 13.77 -3.52 3.56
N TYR A 182 13.60 -3.18 4.85
CA TYR A 182 13.25 -4.13 5.92
C TYR A 182 11.75 -4.50 5.92
N GLY A 183 11.15 -4.57 4.73
CA GLY A 183 9.72 -4.68 4.51
C GLY A 183 9.20 -3.48 3.72
N LEU A 184 8.19 -3.75 2.90
CA LEU A 184 7.35 -2.70 2.31
C LEU A 184 6.06 -2.76 3.09
N SER A 185 5.72 -1.70 3.82
CA SER A 185 4.43 -1.58 4.48
C SER A 185 3.81 -0.26 4.10
N ASP A 186 2.54 -0.29 3.74
CA ASP A 186 1.78 0.94 3.54
C ASP A 186 1.14 1.43 4.84
N VAL A 187 0.53 2.61 4.78
CA VAL A 187 -0.16 3.25 5.90
C VAL A 187 -1.38 2.47 6.40
N PHE A 188 -1.83 1.47 5.64
CA PHE A 188 -2.99 0.62 5.95
C PHE A 188 -2.58 -0.74 6.54
N GLY A 189 -1.27 -1.00 6.68
CA GLY A 189 -0.72 -2.22 7.24
C GLY A 189 -0.58 -3.37 6.24
N PHE A 190 -0.81 -3.13 4.94
CA PHE A 190 -0.52 -4.11 3.90
C PHE A 190 0.99 -4.24 3.75
N LYS A 191 1.46 -5.49 3.61
CA LYS A 191 2.89 -5.80 3.57
C LYS A 191 3.28 -6.41 2.24
N GLY A 192 4.29 -5.83 1.59
CA GLY A 192 5.01 -6.45 0.48
C GLY A 192 5.81 -7.65 0.96
N GLN A 193 6.01 -8.61 0.06
CA GLN A 193 6.70 -9.87 0.36
C GLN A 193 7.92 -10.05 -0.53
N TYR A 194 8.95 -10.66 0.03
CA TYR A 194 10.10 -11.18 -0.70
C TYR A 194 10.07 -12.70 -0.70
N THR A 195 10.59 -13.31 -1.75
CA THR A 195 10.83 -14.76 -1.79
C THR A 195 12.09 -15.09 -0.99
N PRO A 196 12.25 -16.32 -0.49
CA PRO A 196 13.52 -16.79 0.07
C PRO A 196 14.70 -16.70 -0.92
N MET A 197 14.43 -16.55 -2.22
CA MET A 197 15.41 -16.34 -3.28
C MET A 197 15.78 -14.86 -3.48
N ARG A 198 15.29 -13.97 -2.61
CA ARG A 198 15.55 -12.51 -2.60
C ARG A 198 14.86 -11.74 -3.73
N ASP A 199 13.80 -12.28 -4.31
CA ASP A 199 12.97 -11.57 -5.29
C ASP A 199 11.82 -10.85 -4.59
N GLN A 200 11.52 -9.61 -5.00
CA GLN A 200 10.30 -8.93 -4.59
C GLN A 200 9.11 -9.53 -5.35
N LYS A 201 8.08 -9.98 -4.62
CA LYS A 201 6.82 -10.39 -5.26
C LYS A 201 6.08 -9.16 -5.75
N THR A 202 6.00 -9.02 -7.06
CA THR A 202 5.12 -8.06 -7.73
C THR A 202 4.01 -8.82 -8.43
N THR A 203 2.85 -8.19 -8.56
CA THR A 203 1.74 -8.74 -9.32
C THR A 203 1.18 -7.65 -10.21
N GLU A 204 0.90 -7.99 -11.45
CA GLU A 204 0.39 -7.04 -12.43
C GLU A 204 -1.13 -6.96 -12.30
N PRO A 205 -1.71 -5.75 -12.19
CA PRO A 205 -3.15 -5.60 -12.19
C PRO A 205 -3.73 -5.94 -13.57
N TYR A 206 -4.88 -6.61 -13.57
CA TYR A 206 -5.58 -7.01 -14.80
C TYR A 206 -7.01 -6.47 -14.81
N ARG A 207 -7.39 -5.73 -15.86
CA ARG A 207 -8.74 -5.17 -15.97
C ARG A 207 -9.72 -6.25 -16.45
N LEU A 208 -10.76 -6.51 -15.67
CA LEU A 208 -11.78 -7.51 -15.97
C LEU A 208 -13.02 -6.93 -16.63
N VAL A 209 -13.47 -5.78 -16.13
CA VAL A 209 -14.72 -5.13 -16.55
C VAL A 209 -14.49 -3.64 -16.70
N GLY A 210 -15.27 -3.04 -17.58
CA GLY A 210 -15.35 -1.60 -17.74
C GLY A 210 -14.48 -1.08 -18.88
N THR A 211 -14.97 -0.02 -19.49
CA THR A 211 -14.31 0.72 -20.56
C THR A 211 -14.58 2.21 -20.37
N THR A 212 -13.84 3.06 -21.07
CA THR A 212 -14.13 4.48 -21.12
C THR A 212 -15.43 4.70 -21.87
N PHE A 213 -16.29 5.58 -21.37
CA PHE A 213 -17.45 6.02 -22.12
C PHE A 213 -17.02 6.96 -23.24
N SER A 214 -17.53 6.76 -24.46
CA SER A 214 -17.16 7.58 -25.62
C SER A 214 -18.37 7.91 -26.49
N GLY A 215 -18.57 9.20 -26.79
CA GLY A 215 -19.66 9.68 -27.65
C GLY A 215 -20.98 9.85 -26.90
N ASP A 216 -22.09 9.58 -27.58
CA ASP A 216 -23.46 9.79 -27.09
C ASP A 216 -24.31 8.51 -27.04
N THR A 217 -23.72 7.35 -27.32
CA THR A 217 -24.41 6.06 -27.32
C THR A 217 -23.71 5.08 -26.39
N ILE A 218 -24.50 4.31 -25.63
CA ILE A 218 -23.97 3.23 -24.79
C ILE A 218 -23.53 2.05 -25.69
N ASP A 219 -22.31 1.57 -25.48
CA ASP A 219 -21.83 0.34 -26.10
C ASP A 219 -22.47 -0.87 -25.42
N SER A 220 -23.45 -1.48 -26.11
CA SER A 220 -24.22 -2.61 -25.61
C SER A 220 -23.42 -3.90 -25.45
N ASN A 221 -22.19 -3.99 -25.97
CA ASN A 221 -21.32 -5.14 -25.74
C ASN A 221 -20.72 -5.14 -24.32
N PHE A 222 -20.62 -3.95 -23.70
CA PHE A 222 -20.01 -3.79 -22.37
C PHE A 222 -21.00 -3.35 -21.31
N TRP A 223 -22.09 -2.68 -21.70
CA TRP A 223 -23.05 -2.08 -20.78
C TRP A 223 -24.48 -2.39 -21.18
N THR A 224 -25.32 -2.59 -20.16
CA THR A 224 -26.77 -2.68 -20.27
C THR A 224 -27.37 -1.45 -19.61
N THR A 225 -28.47 -0.95 -20.16
CA THR A 225 -29.24 0.16 -19.57
C THR A 225 -30.66 -0.30 -19.30
N ALA A 226 -31.25 0.24 -18.24
CA ALA A 226 -32.65 0.04 -17.92
C ALA A 226 -33.24 1.33 -17.36
N THR A 227 -34.43 1.69 -17.80
CA THR A 227 -35.19 2.83 -17.30
C THR A 227 -36.64 2.47 -17.08
N SER A 228 -37.27 3.11 -16.11
CA SER A 228 -38.72 3.06 -15.90
C SER A 228 -39.22 4.38 -15.34
N GLY A 229 -40.44 4.77 -15.69
CA GLY A 229 -41.07 6.00 -15.21
C GLY A 229 -40.85 7.21 -16.11
N ALA A 230 -41.75 8.19 -15.99
CA ALA A 230 -41.69 9.42 -16.77
C ALA A 230 -40.48 10.28 -16.37
N GLY A 231 -39.73 10.74 -17.37
CA GLY A 231 -38.55 11.59 -17.18
C GLY A 231 -37.28 10.84 -16.75
N SER A 232 -37.35 9.51 -16.55
CA SER A 232 -36.20 8.69 -16.21
C SER A 232 -35.29 8.50 -17.42
N THR A 233 -33.97 8.50 -17.20
CA THR A 233 -32.98 8.36 -18.27
C THR A 233 -31.85 7.42 -17.88
N SER A 234 -31.31 6.71 -18.86
CA SER A 234 -30.07 5.94 -18.76
C SER A 234 -29.41 5.90 -20.12
N GLY A 235 -28.28 6.56 -20.24
CA GLY A 235 -27.61 6.71 -21.52
C GLY A 235 -26.27 7.40 -21.40
N LEU A 236 -25.72 7.75 -22.56
CA LEU A 236 -24.48 8.49 -22.65
C LEU A 236 -24.75 9.89 -23.19
N SER A 237 -24.02 10.87 -22.70
CA SER A 237 -23.95 12.19 -23.34
C SER A 237 -22.60 12.81 -23.08
N LYS A 238 -21.95 13.30 -24.15
CA LYS A 238 -20.62 13.91 -24.11
C LYS A 238 -19.60 13.02 -23.39
N SER A 239 -19.63 11.71 -23.68
CA SER A 239 -18.74 10.70 -23.09
C SER A 239 -18.93 10.51 -21.58
N VAL A 240 -20.08 10.87 -21.02
CA VAL A 240 -20.44 10.64 -19.62
C VAL A 240 -21.71 9.81 -19.56
N ALA A 241 -21.68 8.72 -18.79
CA ALA A 241 -22.87 7.93 -18.50
C ALA A 241 -23.76 8.68 -17.50
N GLN A 242 -25.04 8.81 -17.82
CA GLN A 242 -26.01 9.55 -17.02
C GLN A 242 -27.19 8.64 -16.70
N MET A 243 -27.54 8.62 -15.42
CA MET A 243 -28.70 7.91 -14.89
C MET A 243 -29.55 8.89 -14.11
N ALA A 244 -30.82 9.00 -14.47
CA ALA A 244 -31.77 9.85 -13.77
C ALA A 244 -33.03 9.05 -13.43
N SER A 245 -33.53 9.22 -12.21
CA SER A 245 -34.67 8.47 -11.68
C SER A 245 -36.02 8.93 -12.22
N GLY A 246 -36.10 10.12 -12.82
CA GLY A 246 -37.37 10.74 -13.18
C GLY A 246 -38.19 11.18 -11.97
N THR A 247 -39.44 11.56 -12.21
CA THR A 247 -40.38 12.04 -11.18
C THR A 247 -41.48 11.05 -10.83
N ALA A 248 -41.55 9.92 -11.55
CA ALA A 248 -42.54 8.90 -11.30
C ALA A 248 -42.19 8.07 -10.05
N THR A 249 -43.21 7.59 -9.35
CA THR A 249 -43.05 6.61 -8.27
C THR A 249 -42.44 5.32 -8.80
N ALA A 250 -41.43 4.82 -8.10
CA ALA A 250 -40.58 3.72 -8.55
C ALA A 250 -39.89 3.99 -9.90
N GLY A 251 -39.75 5.26 -10.29
CA GLY A 251 -38.97 5.67 -11.45
C GLY A 251 -37.49 5.41 -11.22
N TYR A 252 -36.78 4.91 -12.23
CA TYR A 252 -35.36 4.66 -12.12
C TYR A 252 -34.62 4.81 -13.44
N GLY A 253 -33.35 5.16 -13.31
CA GLY A 253 -32.34 4.98 -14.34
C GLY A 253 -31.22 4.07 -13.81
N GLN A 254 -30.82 3.10 -14.62
CA GLN A 254 -29.79 2.13 -14.29
C GLN A 254 -28.85 1.87 -15.47
N ILE A 255 -27.56 1.74 -15.15
CA ILE A 255 -26.55 1.18 -16.03
C ILE A 255 -25.80 0.08 -15.29
N SER A 256 -25.60 -1.05 -15.95
CA SER A 256 -24.86 -2.20 -15.41
C SER A 256 -23.93 -2.79 -16.47
N SER A 257 -22.79 -3.34 -16.07
CA SER A 257 -21.90 -4.02 -17.01
C SER A 257 -22.52 -5.33 -17.50
N VAL A 258 -22.32 -5.66 -18.78
CA VAL A 258 -22.73 -6.96 -19.37
C VAL A 258 -21.96 -8.11 -18.72
N ARG A 259 -20.67 -7.88 -18.44
CA ARG A 259 -19.78 -8.85 -17.79
C ARG A 259 -19.64 -8.56 -16.30
N SER A 260 -19.38 -9.60 -15.52
CA SER A 260 -19.03 -9.49 -14.10
C SER A 260 -17.52 -9.57 -13.90
N GLY A 261 -17.02 -8.91 -12.86
CA GLY A 261 -15.63 -9.03 -12.45
C GLY A 261 -15.37 -10.43 -11.89
N ARG A 262 -14.79 -11.32 -12.71
CA ARG A 262 -14.47 -12.69 -12.32
C ARG A 262 -13.61 -12.76 -11.06
N PHE A 263 -14.17 -13.27 -9.97
CA PHE A 263 -13.44 -13.47 -8.73
C PHE A 263 -12.77 -14.84 -8.69
N MET A 264 -11.47 -14.85 -8.35
CA MET A 264 -10.69 -16.05 -8.11
C MET A 264 -9.88 -15.86 -6.83
N PHE A 265 -9.99 -16.84 -5.91
CA PHE A 265 -9.38 -16.73 -4.60
C PHE A 265 -7.86 -16.80 -4.68
N ALA A 266 -7.21 -15.65 -4.47
CA ALA A 266 -5.77 -15.41 -4.29
C ALA A 266 -5.48 -13.91 -4.47
N HIS A 267 -6.31 -13.24 -5.29
CA HIS A 267 -6.18 -11.85 -5.65
C HIS A 267 -7.48 -11.09 -5.35
N PRO A 268 -7.43 -9.97 -4.62
CA PRO A 268 -8.60 -9.14 -4.42
C PRO A 268 -8.97 -8.42 -5.72
N LEU A 269 -10.25 -8.05 -5.82
CA LEU A 269 -10.76 -7.19 -6.88
C LEU A 269 -10.87 -5.75 -6.38
N GLN A 270 -10.66 -4.81 -7.28
CA GLN A 270 -10.80 -3.37 -7.06
C GLN A 270 -11.82 -2.83 -8.06
N TYR A 271 -12.97 -2.42 -7.56
CA TYR A 271 -13.82 -1.47 -8.27
C TYR A 271 -13.19 -0.09 -8.20
N ARG A 272 -13.16 0.63 -9.31
CA ARG A 272 -12.76 2.04 -9.39
C ARG A 272 -13.67 2.78 -10.35
N ALA A 273 -14.25 3.89 -9.90
CA ALA A 273 -15.06 4.76 -10.73
C ALA A 273 -14.88 6.24 -10.43
N ALA A 274 -15.06 7.07 -11.45
CA ALA A 274 -15.13 8.52 -11.33
C ALA A 274 -16.61 8.93 -11.39
N ILE A 275 -17.15 9.33 -10.25
CA ILE A 275 -18.57 9.60 -10.07
C ILE A 275 -18.78 11.05 -9.68
N ARG A 276 -19.81 11.66 -10.27
CA ARG A 276 -20.34 12.96 -9.89
C ARG A 276 -21.80 12.80 -9.49
N VAL A 277 -22.15 13.39 -8.36
CA VAL A 277 -23.54 13.49 -7.87
C VAL A 277 -23.98 14.95 -8.08
N PRO A 278 -24.70 15.29 -9.17
CA PRO A 278 -24.97 16.69 -9.50
C PRO A 278 -25.75 17.45 -8.42
N ASP A 279 -26.59 16.74 -7.67
CA ASP A 279 -27.44 17.28 -6.61
C ASP A 279 -27.31 16.40 -5.37
N THR A 280 -26.86 16.93 -4.23
CA THR A 280 -26.57 16.07 -3.07
C THR A 280 -27.84 15.63 -2.32
N THR A 281 -28.83 16.51 -2.20
CA THR A 281 -30.06 16.28 -1.41
C THR A 281 -31.27 16.39 -2.32
N ILE A 282 -31.98 15.27 -2.53
CA ILE A 282 -33.19 15.22 -3.35
C ILE A 282 -34.17 14.28 -2.64
N ALA A 283 -35.33 14.80 -2.25
CA ALA A 283 -36.37 14.04 -1.56
C ALA A 283 -36.74 12.76 -2.33
N GLU A 284 -36.98 11.66 -1.61
CA GLU A 284 -37.42 10.37 -2.13
C GLU A 284 -36.45 9.71 -3.13
N ASN A 285 -35.22 10.21 -3.25
CA ASN A 285 -34.26 9.74 -4.24
C ASN A 285 -33.06 9.05 -3.59
N THR A 286 -32.80 7.82 -4.00
CA THR A 286 -31.62 7.05 -3.60
C THR A 286 -30.74 6.80 -4.81
N ARG A 287 -29.44 7.07 -4.69
CA ARG A 287 -28.46 6.82 -5.77
C ARG A 287 -27.36 5.91 -5.28
N ARG A 288 -27.03 4.91 -6.09
CA ARG A 288 -26.10 3.82 -5.74
C ARG A 288 -25.08 3.62 -6.84
N TRP A 289 -23.84 3.31 -6.47
CA TRP A 289 -22.79 2.92 -7.41
C TRP A 289 -21.80 1.96 -6.74
N GLY A 290 -21.34 0.97 -7.48
CA GLY A 290 -20.41 -0.02 -6.96
C GLY A 290 -20.38 -1.30 -7.80
N VAL A 291 -20.15 -2.41 -7.12
CA VAL A 291 -20.13 -3.76 -7.67
C VAL A 291 -21.24 -4.59 -7.04
N PHE A 292 -22.39 -4.69 -7.69
CA PHE A 292 -23.54 -5.40 -7.13
C PHE A 292 -24.51 -5.88 -8.22
N ASN A 293 -25.20 -6.97 -7.93
CA ASN A 293 -26.35 -7.42 -8.70
C ASN A 293 -27.59 -6.62 -8.30
N VAL A 294 -28.49 -6.39 -9.26
CA VAL A 294 -29.73 -5.66 -9.04
C VAL A 294 -30.88 -6.37 -9.75
N SER A 295 -32.02 -6.46 -9.07
CA SER A 295 -33.28 -6.95 -9.62
C SER A 295 -34.32 -5.84 -9.50
N GLY A 296 -34.80 -5.34 -10.64
CA GLY A 296 -35.57 -4.10 -10.69
C GLY A 296 -34.74 -2.94 -10.14
N THR A 297 -35.11 -2.44 -8.96
CA THR A 297 -34.40 -1.34 -8.26
C THR A 297 -33.64 -1.78 -7.01
N THR A 298 -33.70 -3.08 -6.67
CA THR A 298 -33.23 -3.60 -5.38
C THR A 298 -31.90 -4.34 -5.54
N PRO A 299 -30.83 -3.90 -4.86
CA PRO A 299 -29.57 -4.64 -4.77
C PRO A 299 -29.79 -6.06 -4.21
N GLN A 300 -29.17 -7.06 -4.84
CA GLN A 300 -29.34 -8.47 -4.50
C GLN A 300 -28.11 -9.04 -3.78
N ASP A 301 -26.91 -8.73 -4.29
CA ASP A 301 -25.64 -9.24 -3.78
C ASP A 301 -24.51 -8.27 -4.17
N GLY A 302 -23.52 -8.05 -3.30
CA GLY A 302 -22.32 -7.25 -3.57
C GLY A 302 -22.12 -6.02 -2.67
N TYR A 303 -21.38 -5.03 -3.17
CA TYR A 303 -20.88 -3.89 -2.39
C TYR A 303 -21.08 -2.57 -3.13
N TYR A 304 -21.59 -1.55 -2.44
CA TYR A 304 -21.88 -0.27 -3.07
C TYR A 304 -21.85 0.91 -2.11
N PHE A 305 -21.59 2.08 -2.68
CA PHE A 305 -21.86 3.37 -2.07
C PHE A 305 -23.31 3.74 -2.33
N GLU A 306 -23.96 4.38 -1.37
CA GLU A 306 -25.31 4.92 -1.50
C GLU A 306 -25.37 6.33 -0.94
N ILE A 307 -26.10 7.21 -1.62
CA ILE A 307 -26.53 8.48 -1.06
C ILE A 307 -28.05 8.49 -0.99
N ASP A 308 -28.57 8.78 0.21
CA ASP A 308 -30.00 8.85 0.48
C ASP A 308 -30.61 10.19 0.04
N GLU A 309 -31.88 10.40 0.40
CA GLU A 309 -32.61 11.62 0.08
C GLU A 309 -32.08 12.86 0.83
N GLY A 310 -31.52 12.66 2.02
CA GLY A 310 -30.91 13.69 2.86
C GLY A 310 -29.52 14.11 2.38
N GLY A 311 -28.92 13.34 1.48
CA GLY A 311 -27.55 13.53 1.01
C GLY A 311 -26.51 12.85 1.90
N VAL A 312 -26.92 11.92 2.75
CA VAL A 312 -26.04 11.16 3.64
C VAL A 312 -25.45 9.98 2.89
N LEU A 313 -24.12 9.88 2.89
CA LEU A 313 -23.42 8.74 2.31
C LEU A 313 -23.51 7.53 3.25
N SER A 314 -23.78 6.36 2.67
CA SER A 314 -23.61 5.07 3.34
C SER A 314 -22.80 4.09 2.48
N LEU A 315 -22.17 3.15 3.16
CA LEU A 315 -21.39 2.07 2.57
C LEU A 315 -22.12 0.77 2.87
N ASN A 316 -22.38 -0.02 1.83
CA ASN A 316 -23.31 -1.13 1.91
C ASN A 316 -22.64 -2.41 1.41
N ALA A 317 -22.90 -3.48 2.14
CA ALA A 317 -22.66 -4.84 1.68
C ALA A 317 -23.98 -5.61 1.74
N VAL A 318 -24.39 -6.23 0.63
CA VAL A 318 -25.64 -6.96 0.52
C VAL A 318 -25.34 -8.42 0.20
N ASN A 319 -26.00 -9.32 0.93
CA ASN A 319 -25.93 -10.77 0.75
C ASN A 319 -27.38 -11.29 0.68
N GLY A 320 -27.79 -11.84 -0.46
CA GLY A 320 -29.15 -12.35 -0.66
C GLY A 320 -30.24 -11.38 -0.18
N VAL A 321 -30.18 -10.12 -0.64
CA VAL A 321 -31.01 -8.95 -0.25
C VAL A 321 -30.87 -8.43 1.19
N THR A 322 -30.11 -9.09 2.05
CA THR A 322 -29.83 -8.60 3.40
C THR A 322 -28.67 -7.62 3.38
N THR A 323 -28.93 -6.35 3.69
CA THR A 323 -27.93 -5.29 3.64
C THR A 323 -27.33 -4.98 5.01
N THR A 324 -26.00 -5.02 5.10
CA THR A 324 -25.23 -4.38 6.16
C THR A 324 -24.87 -2.96 5.72
N THR A 325 -25.42 -1.97 6.40
CA THR A 325 -25.23 -0.55 6.08
C THR A 325 -24.38 0.13 7.15
N VAL A 326 -23.38 0.88 6.72
CA VAL A 326 -22.60 1.78 7.57
C VAL A 326 -22.78 3.20 7.05
N THR A 327 -23.38 4.06 7.86
CA THR A 327 -23.67 5.46 7.50
C THR A 327 -22.53 6.38 7.91
N SER A 328 -22.34 7.48 7.16
CA SER A 328 -21.47 8.59 7.52
C SER A 328 -21.70 9.03 8.97
N GLY A 329 -20.61 9.20 9.73
CA GLY A 329 -20.61 9.39 11.18
C GLY A 329 -20.27 8.12 11.97
N SER A 330 -20.30 6.93 11.34
CA SER A 330 -19.91 5.65 11.93
C SER A 330 -18.73 4.98 11.21
N PHE A 331 -17.97 5.75 10.43
CA PHE A 331 -16.85 5.21 9.67
C PHE A 331 -15.63 4.88 10.56
N ASN A 332 -14.84 3.89 10.14
CA ASN A 332 -13.70 3.35 10.91
C ASN A 332 -12.36 3.45 10.14
N GLY A 333 -12.35 4.22 9.05
CA GLY A 333 -11.16 4.54 8.27
C GLY A 333 -10.46 5.79 8.79
N THR A 334 -9.83 6.53 7.88
CA THR A 334 -9.10 7.77 8.18
C THR A 334 -10.02 8.90 8.65
N VAL A 335 -11.28 8.87 8.22
CA VAL A 335 -12.32 9.85 8.59
C VAL A 335 -13.52 9.14 9.21
N SER A 336 -14.19 9.78 10.16
CA SER A 336 -15.42 9.28 10.79
C SER A 336 -16.69 9.60 9.98
N GLU A 337 -16.61 10.60 9.11
CA GLU A 337 -17.69 11.08 8.26
C GLU A 337 -17.16 11.52 6.89
N TYR A 338 -18.03 11.44 5.89
CA TYR A 338 -17.80 12.00 4.57
C TYR A 338 -19.07 12.67 4.07
N LYS A 339 -18.93 13.88 3.52
CA LYS A 339 -20.02 14.64 2.91
C LYS A 339 -19.83 14.67 1.41
N VAL A 340 -20.79 14.09 0.68
CA VAL A 340 -20.77 14.09 -0.79
C VAL A 340 -20.87 15.52 -1.31
N THR A 341 -20.08 15.85 -2.33
CA THR A 341 -20.11 17.13 -3.03
C THR A 341 -20.59 16.94 -4.47
N THR A 342 -20.82 18.06 -5.16
CA THR A 342 -21.24 18.06 -6.57
C THR A 342 -20.08 17.97 -7.56
N SER A 343 -18.85 17.88 -7.05
CA SER A 343 -17.64 17.62 -7.83
C SER A 343 -17.52 16.14 -8.20
N VAL A 344 -16.64 15.85 -9.15
CA VAL A 344 -16.27 14.47 -9.47
C VAL A 344 -15.29 13.98 -8.41
N HIS A 345 -15.52 12.79 -7.88
CA HIS A 345 -14.61 12.12 -6.95
C HIS A 345 -14.32 10.70 -7.44
N THR A 346 -13.17 10.16 -7.03
CA THR A 346 -12.82 8.77 -7.29
C THR A 346 -13.36 7.90 -6.16
N TYR A 347 -14.16 6.89 -6.51
CA TYR A 347 -14.73 5.94 -5.57
C TYR A 347 -14.16 4.55 -5.85
N GLU A 348 -13.66 3.91 -4.81
CA GLU A 348 -13.00 2.61 -4.93
C GLU A 348 -13.49 1.64 -3.86
N ILE A 349 -13.66 0.38 -4.27
CA ILE A 349 -13.98 -0.73 -3.38
C ILE A 349 -12.99 -1.83 -3.66
N ILE A 350 -12.13 -2.14 -2.69
CA ILE A 350 -11.29 -3.35 -2.73
C ILE A 350 -12.03 -4.43 -1.98
N TYR A 351 -12.27 -5.57 -2.61
CA TYR A 351 -13.09 -6.65 -2.05
C TYR A 351 -12.55 -8.04 -2.38
N PHE A 352 -12.70 -8.93 -1.41
CA PHE A 352 -12.55 -10.37 -1.55
C PHE A 352 -13.23 -11.06 -0.36
N THR A 353 -13.19 -12.39 -0.31
CA THR A 353 -13.91 -13.19 0.69
C THR A 353 -13.65 -12.79 2.15
N MET A 354 -12.46 -12.26 2.50
CA MET A 354 -12.11 -11.93 3.89
C MET A 354 -12.21 -10.45 4.24
N GLY A 355 -12.68 -9.59 3.34
CA GLY A 355 -12.85 -8.19 3.68
C GLY A 355 -13.19 -7.29 2.51
N VAL A 356 -13.67 -6.10 2.86
CA VAL A 356 -14.06 -5.04 1.94
C VAL A 356 -13.51 -3.72 2.48
N TRP A 357 -12.89 -2.92 1.62
CA TRP A 357 -12.35 -1.61 1.94
C TRP A 357 -12.90 -0.58 0.97
N PHE A 358 -13.48 0.48 1.50
CA PHE A 358 -14.05 1.58 0.73
C PHE A 358 -13.11 2.77 0.79
N TYR A 359 -12.75 3.31 -0.36
CA TYR A 359 -11.92 4.50 -0.50
C TYR A 359 -12.64 5.58 -1.30
N ILE A 360 -12.38 6.84 -0.94
CA ILE A 360 -12.75 8.00 -1.73
C ILE A 360 -11.52 8.88 -1.85
N ASP A 361 -11.12 9.20 -3.10
CA ASP A 361 -9.91 9.98 -3.41
C ASP A 361 -8.65 9.46 -2.69
N ASP A 362 -8.42 8.15 -2.77
CA ASP A 362 -7.32 7.42 -2.10
C ASP A 362 -7.36 7.45 -0.55
N VAL A 363 -8.41 8.02 0.06
CA VAL A 363 -8.62 8.02 1.52
C VAL A 363 -9.49 6.82 1.92
N LEU A 364 -8.96 5.98 2.81
CA LEU A 364 -9.74 4.87 3.39
C LEU A 364 -10.90 5.43 4.22
N ILE A 365 -12.13 5.15 3.80
CA ILE A 365 -13.35 5.58 4.50
C ILE A 365 -13.76 4.53 5.52
N HIS A 366 -13.85 3.27 5.13
CA HIS A 366 -14.26 2.20 6.04
C HIS A 366 -13.74 0.85 5.58
N LYS A 367 -13.56 -0.06 6.53
CA LYS A 367 -13.28 -1.48 6.29
C LYS A 367 -14.30 -2.37 6.98
N LEU A 368 -14.79 -3.36 6.24
CA LEU A 368 -15.63 -4.44 6.75
C LEU A 368 -14.81 -5.74 6.78
N THR A 369 -14.85 -6.44 7.89
CA THR A 369 -14.20 -7.76 8.04
C THR A 369 -15.24 -8.76 8.55
N PRO A 370 -15.51 -9.85 7.81
CA PRO A 370 -16.49 -10.84 8.20
C PRO A 370 -15.99 -11.59 9.44
N THR A 371 -16.88 -11.85 10.40
CA THR A 371 -16.57 -12.60 11.63
C THR A 371 -17.20 -13.99 11.64
N THR A 372 -18.42 -14.11 11.10
CA THR A 372 -19.19 -15.38 11.08
C THR A 372 -19.78 -15.68 9.72
N ALA A 373 -20.38 -14.70 9.04
CA ALA A 373 -20.95 -14.82 7.70
C ALA A 373 -20.19 -13.96 6.70
N LEU A 374 -20.21 -14.37 5.44
CA LEU A 374 -19.68 -13.58 4.33
C LEU A 374 -20.61 -12.40 4.05
N PHE A 375 -20.04 -11.30 3.54
CA PHE A 375 -20.81 -10.10 3.21
C PHE A 375 -21.46 -10.15 1.81
N SER A 376 -21.13 -11.16 1.01
CA SER A 376 -21.71 -11.41 -0.32
C SER A 376 -21.68 -12.91 -0.60
N ASP A 377 -22.70 -13.42 -1.29
CA ASP A 377 -22.80 -14.84 -1.66
C ASP A 377 -21.86 -15.18 -2.83
N ASN A 378 -21.64 -14.22 -3.72
CA ASN A 378 -20.78 -14.36 -4.88
C ASN A 378 -19.98 -13.09 -5.15
N ASN A 379 -18.65 -13.15 -5.01
CA ASN A 379 -17.77 -12.03 -5.35
C ASN A 379 -17.55 -11.83 -6.86
N THR A 380 -18.14 -12.66 -7.74
CA THR A 380 -18.17 -12.40 -9.19
C THR A 380 -19.30 -11.44 -9.53
N LEU A 381 -19.03 -10.15 -9.36
CA LEU A 381 -20.05 -9.09 -9.35
C LEU A 381 -19.95 -8.17 -10.58
N PRO A 382 -21.07 -7.74 -11.17
CA PRO A 382 -21.07 -6.72 -12.20
C PRO A 382 -20.89 -5.33 -11.58
N ILE A 383 -20.47 -4.36 -12.40
CA ILE A 383 -20.60 -2.95 -12.05
C ILE A 383 -22.07 -2.60 -12.20
N ALA A 384 -22.65 -1.94 -11.19
CA ALA A 384 -24.00 -1.40 -11.28
C ALA A 384 -24.06 0.00 -10.71
N MET A 385 -24.92 0.82 -11.32
CA MET A 385 -25.19 2.17 -10.90
C MET A 385 -26.68 2.45 -11.12
N THR A 386 -27.34 2.99 -10.10
CA THR A 386 -28.78 3.22 -10.11
C THR A 386 -29.11 4.58 -9.52
N SER A 387 -30.07 5.27 -10.11
CA SER A 387 -30.80 6.37 -9.48
C SER A 387 -32.27 5.97 -9.41
N VAL A 388 -32.85 5.96 -8.21
CA VAL A 388 -34.21 5.46 -7.95
C VAL A 388 -35.00 6.50 -7.19
N ASN A 389 -36.22 6.77 -7.65
CA ASN A 389 -37.20 7.60 -6.97
C ASN A 389 -38.25 6.68 -6.31
N SER A 390 -38.29 6.66 -4.98
CA SER A 390 -39.19 5.79 -4.21
C SER A 390 -40.59 6.37 -4.04
N GLY A 391 -40.82 7.63 -4.39
CA GLY A 391 -42.09 8.33 -4.14
C GLY A 391 -42.57 9.16 -5.33
N ALA A 392 -43.57 10.01 -5.12
CA ALA A 392 -44.12 10.89 -6.15
C ALA A 392 -43.30 12.20 -6.23
N GLY A 393 -41.97 12.06 -6.31
CA GLY A 393 -41.05 13.17 -6.17
C GLY A 393 -41.21 14.19 -7.29
N THR A 394 -41.03 15.47 -6.96
CA THR A 394 -41.13 16.57 -7.95
C THR A 394 -39.84 16.79 -8.74
N THR A 395 -38.72 16.19 -8.31
CA THR A 395 -37.39 16.38 -8.90
C THR A 395 -36.72 15.03 -9.14
N SER A 396 -36.05 14.89 -10.29
CA SER A 396 -35.28 13.70 -10.62
C SER A 396 -33.90 13.74 -9.98
N GLY A 397 -33.52 12.68 -9.27
CA GLY A 397 -32.15 12.48 -8.82
C GLY A 397 -31.26 12.02 -9.97
N ALA A 398 -30.12 12.68 -10.18
CA ALA A 398 -29.14 12.32 -11.21
C ALA A 398 -27.87 11.70 -10.61
N LEU A 399 -27.24 10.81 -11.38
CA LEU A 399 -25.92 10.24 -11.11
C LEU A 399 -25.12 10.20 -12.41
N HIS A 400 -23.92 10.75 -12.40
CA HIS A 400 -23.05 10.80 -13.59
C HIS A 400 -21.78 9.98 -13.35
N CYS A 401 -21.44 9.10 -14.29
CA CYS A 401 -20.24 8.29 -14.26
C CYS A 401 -19.37 8.58 -15.48
N TRP A 402 -18.12 8.97 -15.24
CA TRP A 402 -17.15 9.27 -16.30
C TRP A 402 -16.45 7.99 -16.76
N ASN A 403 -16.08 7.15 -15.80
CA ASN A 403 -15.41 5.88 -16.01
C ASN A 403 -15.74 4.96 -14.85
N ALA A 404 -15.88 3.66 -15.13
CA ALA A 404 -15.97 2.63 -14.09
C ALA A 404 -15.27 1.37 -14.58
N SER A 405 -14.54 0.69 -13.69
CA SER A 405 -13.86 -0.56 -14.00
C SER A 405 -13.75 -1.46 -12.77
N VAL A 406 -13.59 -2.76 -13.03
CA VAL A 406 -13.16 -3.74 -12.03
C VAL A 406 -11.81 -4.28 -12.47
N ILE A 407 -10.83 -4.21 -11.57
CA ILE A 407 -9.45 -4.60 -11.78
C ILE A 407 -9.14 -5.70 -10.77
N ARG A 408 -8.54 -6.81 -11.22
CA ARG A 408 -7.94 -7.78 -10.32
C ARG A 408 -6.56 -7.29 -9.92
N LEU A 409 -6.25 -7.29 -8.63
CA LEU A 409 -4.92 -6.99 -8.11
C LEU A 409 -4.03 -8.23 -8.18
N GLY A 410 -3.89 -8.75 -9.40
CA GLY A 410 -3.04 -9.87 -9.77
C GLY A 410 -3.51 -10.60 -11.02
N ARG A 411 -2.74 -11.62 -11.42
CA ARG A 411 -2.90 -12.33 -12.70
C ARG A 411 -3.95 -13.45 -12.62
N ASP A 412 -4.52 -13.79 -13.76
CA ASP A 412 -5.58 -14.80 -13.91
C ASP A 412 -5.09 -16.26 -13.90
N ILE A 413 -3.79 -16.52 -13.95
CA ILE A 413 -3.33 -17.87 -14.32
C ILE A 413 -3.42 -18.81 -13.13
N THR A 414 -4.35 -19.76 -13.20
CA THR A 414 -4.36 -20.96 -12.37
C THR A 414 -3.76 -22.12 -13.16
N ALA A 415 -3.32 -23.17 -12.46
CA ALA A 415 -2.89 -24.39 -13.15
C ALA A 415 -4.11 -25.03 -13.82
N PRO A 416 -4.06 -25.29 -15.15
CA PRO A 416 -5.18 -25.86 -15.86
C PRO A 416 -5.42 -27.31 -15.45
N LYS A 417 -6.66 -27.77 -15.60
CA LYS A 417 -7.12 -29.14 -15.39
C LYS A 417 -7.75 -29.68 -16.67
N SER A 418 -7.49 -30.94 -16.97
CA SER A 418 -8.17 -31.64 -18.06
C SER A 418 -9.14 -32.70 -17.53
N VAL A 419 -10.26 -32.88 -18.25
CA VAL A 419 -11.22 -33.97 -18.00
C VAL A 419 -11.53 -34.65 -19.32
N TYR A 420 -11.36 -35.97 -19.34
CA TYR A 420 -11.78 -36.84 -20.44
C TYR A 420 -13.22 -37.30 -20.22
N GLN A 421 -14.03 -37.24 -21.28
CA GLN A 421 -15.40 -37.73 -21.36
C GLN A 421 -15.57 -38.58 -22.63
N SER A 422 -16.23 -39.73 -22.49
CA SER A 422 -16.55 -40.65 -23.60
C SER A 422 -18.04 -40.88 -23.70
N GLY A 423 -18.55 -40.98 -24.92
CA GLY A 423 -19.97 -41.23 -25.20
C GLY A 423 -20.86 -40.01 -25.01
N THR A 424 -22.17 -40.22 -25.18
CA THR A 424 -23.16 -39.18 -24.89
C THR A 424 -23.19 -38.83 -23.41
N THR A 425 -23.44 -37.56 -23.11
CA THR A 425 -23.61 -37.07 -21.74
C THR A 425 -24.61 -35.93 -21.73
N ALA A 426 -25.57 -35.95 -20.81
CA ALA A 426 -26.62 -34.95 -20.69
C ALA A 426 -26.26 -33.88 -19.65
N GLY A 427 -25.19 -33.14 -19.90
CA GLY A 427 -24.69 -32.09 -19.01
C GLY A 427 -23.74 -32.56 -17.90
N LEU A 428 -22.49 -32.85 -18.26
CA LEU A 428 -21.38 -33.01 -17.32
C LEU A 428 -20.89 -31.65 -16.81
N ILE A 429 -21.04 -31.40 -15.51
CA ILE A 429 -20.48 -30.20 -14.88
C ILE A 429 -18.97 -30.38 -14.71
N LEU A 430 -18.18 -29.59 -15.44
CA LEU A 430 -16.73 -29.57 -15.36
C LEU A 430 -16.25 -28.66 -14.23
N LYS A 431 -16.90 -27.51 -14.04
CA LYS A 431 -16.56 -26.54 -13.00
C LYS A 431 -17.78 -25.80 -12.46
N ARG A 432 -17.77 -25.48 -11.16
CA ARG A 432 -18.71 -24.57 -10.50
C ARG A 432 -17.99 -23.26 -10.21
N GLY A 433 -18.54 -22.15 -10.69
CA GLY A 433 -17.89 -20.85 -10.65
C GLY A 433 -17.06 -20.55 -11.90
N ALA A 434 -16.49 -19.35 -11.95
CA ALA A 434 -15.87 -18.79 -13.13
C ALA A 434 -14.46 -19.35 -13.43
N GLY A 435 -14.04 -19.28 -14.69
CA GLY A 435 -12.73 -19.74 -15.19
C GLY A 435 -12.58 -19.53 -16.69
N ASP A 436 -11.53 -20.10 -17.28
CA ASP A 436 -11.29 -20.11 -18.73
C ASP A 436 -11.27 -21.54 -19.27
N VAL A 437 -11.74 -21.70 -20.50
CA VAL A 437 -11.50 -22.92 -21.28
C VAL A 437 -10.39 -22.62 -22.28
N HIS A 438 -9.35 -23.45 -22.26
CA HIS A 438 -8.13 -23.29 -23.07
C HIS A 438 -8.12 -24.13 -24.35
N SER A 439 -8.69 -25.32 -24.28
CA SER A 439 -8.78 -26.17 -25.47
C SER A 439 -9.72 -27.34 -25.26
N VAL A 440 -10.11 -27.91 -26.39
CA VAL A 440 -10.83 -29.16 -26.49
C VAL A 440 -10.08 -30.07 -27.45
N ALA A 441 -9.74 -31.27 -27.00
CA ALA A 441 -9.15 -32.32 -27.84
C ALA A 441 -10.18 -33.42 -28.08
N ILE A 442 -10.56 -33.63 -29.34
CA ILE A 442 -11.57 -34.60 -29.75
C ILE A 442 -10.83 -35.81 -30.33
N SER A 443 -11.01 -36.98 -29.70
CA SER A 443 -10.34 -38.22 -30.07
C SER A 443 -11.13 -39.03 -31.10
N SER A 444 -12.45 -39.04 -30.98
CA SER A 444 -13.35 -39.70 -31.93
C SER A 444 -14.75 -39.10 -31.86
N VAL A 445 -15.49 -39.16 -32.97
CA VAL A 445 -16.88 -38.68 -33.06
C VAL A 445 -17.71 -39.63 -33.91
N SER A 446 -18.87 -40.03 -33.39
CA SER A 446 -19.88 -40.77 -34.15
C SER A 446 -20.73 -39.83 -34.99
N ASN A 447 -21.27 -40.33 -36.11
CA ASN A 447 -22.10 -39.52 -37.00
C ASN A 447 -23.30 -38.91 -36.26
N ASN A 448 -23.55 -37.62 -36.47
CA ASN A 448 -24.58 -36.80 -35.83
C ASN A 448 -24.34 -36.43 -34.36
N SER A 449 -23.13 -36.60 -33.83
CA SER A 449 -22.81 -36.08 -32.49
C SER A 449 -22.77 -34.56 -32.50
N VAL A 450 -23.26 -33.96 -31.42
CA VAL A 450 -23.16 -32.52 -31.13
C VAL A 450 -22.48 -32.36 -29.78
N ILE A 451 -21.41 -31.57 -29.73
CA ILE A 451 -20.69 -31.23 -28.51
C ILE A 451 -20.96 -29.75 -28.21
N THR A 452 -21.41 -29.44 -27.01
CA THR A 452 -21.71 -28.06 -26.60
C THR A 452 -21.11 -27.76 -25.23
N LEU A 453 -20.46 -26.60 -25.10
CA LEU A 453 -19.99 -26.04 -23.84
C LEU A 453 -20.90 -24.88 -23.44
N TYR A 454 -21.37 -24.89 -22.20
CA TYR A 454 -22.23 -23.85 -21.63
C TYR A 454 -21.52 -23.10 -20.49
N ASP A 455 -21.73 -21.78 -20.42
CA ASP A 455 -21.41 -20.97 -19.24
C ASP A 455 -22.56 -21.07 -18.23
N ASN A 456 -22.65 -22.22 -17.58
CA ASN A 456 -23.64 -22.52 -16.57
C ASN A 456 -23.26 -23.78 -15.79
N THR A 457 -23.99 -24.06 -14.72
CA THR A 457 -23.91 -25.33 -13.97
C THR A 457 -24.93 -26.37 -14.45
N THR A 458 -25.59 -26.11 -15.58
CA THR A 458 -26.54 -27.01 -16.26
C THR A 458 -26.33 -26.92 -17.78
N ALA A 459 -26.79 -27.91 -18.55
CA ALA A 459 -26.73 -27.92 -20.02
C ALA A 459 -27.77 -26.97 -20.66
N SER A 460 -27.69 -25.68 -20.33
CA SER A 460 -28.60 -24.63 -20.77
C SER A 460 -27.99 -23.24 -20.55
N GLY A 461 -28.60 -22.21 -21.14
CA GLY A 461 -28.14 -20.83 -21.00
C GLY A 461 -27.14 -20.44 -22.09
N THR A 462 -26.14 -19.65 -21.73
CA THR A 462 -25.15 -19.12 -22.67
C THR A 462 -24.27 -20.24 -23.23
N VAL A 463 -24.31 -20.42 -24.55
CA VAL A 463 -23.40 -21.32 -25.27
C VAL A 463 -22.05 -20.63 -25.45
N LEU A 464 -20.99 -21.24 -24.93
CA LEU A 464 -19.61 -20.81 -25.13
C LEU A 464 -19.08 -21.28 -26.47
N TRP A 465 -19.38 -22.53 -26.82
CA TRP A 465 -18.99 -23.15 -28.07
C TRP A 465 -19.90 -24.33 -28.38
N THR A 466 -20.16 -24.57 -29.67
CA THR A 466 -20.84 -25.77 -30.15
C THR A 466 -20.18 -26.26 -31.43
N SER A 467 -20.02 -27.56 -31.58
CA SER A 467 -19.54 -28.17 -32.83
C SER A 467 -20.59 -28.13 -33.94
N GLY A 468 -21.87 -27.93 -33.59
CA GLY A 468 -22.98 -28.35 -34.44
C GLY A 468 -22.99 -29.88 -34.65
N SER A 469 -23.85 -30.35 -35.55
CA SER A 469 -23.89 -31.78 -35.92
C SER A 469 -22.65 -32.15 -36.73
N MET A 470 -21.85 -33.08 -36.22
CA MET A 470 -20.63 -33.54 -36.87
C MET A 470 -20.83 -34.84 -37.66
N GLY A 471 -20.06 -34.99 -38.73
CA GLY A 471 -19.87 -36.30 -39.39
C GLY A 471 -18.98 -37.22 -38.55
N ALA A 472 -19.01 -38.52 -38.84
CA ALA A 472 -18.14 -39.48 -38.16
C ALA A 472 -16.65 -39.14 -38.39
N GLN A 473 -15.86 -39.14 -37.32
CA GLN A 473 -14.43 -38.86 -37.37
C GLN A 473 -13.66 -39.80 -36.44
N THR A 474 -12.61 -40.42 -36.99
CA THR A 474 -11.70 -41.36 -36.31
C THR A 474 -10.29 -40.82 -36.13
N GLN A 475 -9.96 -39.68 -36.74
CA GLN A 475 -8.70 -38.97 -36.58
C GLN A 475 -8.85 -37.91 -35.48
N PRO A 476 -8.00 -37.95 -34.43
CA PRO A 476 -8.02 -36.93 -33.40
C PRO A 476 -7.69 -35.54 -33.94
N PHE A 477 -8.30 -34.52 -33.35
CA PHE A 477 -7.98 -33.11 -33.60
C PHE A 477 -8.26 -32.28 -32.35
N ASP A 478 -7.62 -31.12 -32.28
CA ASP A 478 -7.78 -30.17 -31.19
C ASP A 478 -8.32 -28.82 -31.69
N ILE A 479 -9.02 -28.14 -30.80
CA ILE A 479 -9.48 -26.78 -30.99
C ILE A 479 -8.94 -25.99 -29.81
N HIS A 480 -8.09 -25.02 -30.10
CA HIS A 480 -7.55 -24.09 -29.13
C HIS A 480 -8.42 -22.84 -29.07
N PHE A 481 -8.75 -22.42 -27.86
CA PHE A 481 -9.51 -21.20 -27.60
C PHE A 481 -9.19 -20.68 -26.20
N ASP A 482 -9.37 -19.40 -25.90
CA ASP A 482 -9.25 -18.87 -24.54
C ASP A 482 -10.51 -18.11 -24.21
N ILE A 483 -11.55 -18.86 -23.83
CA ILE A 483 -12.90 -18.33 -23.64
C ILE A 483 -13.27 -18.32 -22.16
N PRO A 484 -13.61 -17.15 -21.59
CA PRO A 484 -14.05 -17.05 -20.22
C PRO A 484 -15.48 -17.52 -20.02
N PHE A 485 -15.74 -18.09 -18.84
CA PHE A 485 -17.07 -18.36 -18.29
C PHE A 485 -17.20 -17.80 -16.87
N PHE A 486 -18.40 -17.41 -16.48
CA PHE A 486 -18.66 -16.63 -15.26
C PHE A 486 -19.48 -17.37 -14.21
N THR A 487 -20.30 -18.34 -14.63
CA THR A 487 -21.23 -19.08 -13.74
C THR A 487 -20.72 -20.48 -13.46
N GLY A 488 -20.21 -21.16 -14.49
CA GLY A 488 -19.73 -22.53 -14.42
C GLY A 488 -19.43 -23.06 -15.82
N LEU A 489 -18.82 -24.23 -15.91
CA LEU A 489 -18.56 -24.89 -17.18
C LEU A 489 -19.29 -26.22 -17.22
N THR A 490 -20.19 -26.37 -18.19
CA THR A 490 -20.92 -27.62 -18.42
C THR A 490 -20.70 -28.11 -19.86
N LEU A 491 -20.34 -29.39 -19.99
CA LEU A 491 -20.20 -30.12 -21.25
C LEU A 491 -21.45 -30.94 -21.53
N ASP A 492 -21.99 -30.83 -22.73
CA ASP A 492 -23.11 -31.64 -23.21
C ASP A 492 -22.73 -32.34 -24.53
N ILE A 493 -22.98 -33.64 -24.61
CA ILE A 493 -22.74 -34.46 -25.82
C ILE A 493 -24.04 -35.18 -26.18
N THR A 494 -24.66 -34.74 -27.26
CA THR A 494 -25.97 -35.21 -27.71
C THR A 494 -25.93 -35.76 -29.13
N GLY A 495 -27.02 -36.41 -29.56
CA GLY A 495 -27.18 -36.99 -30.89
C GLY A 495 -26.48 -38.35 -31.06
N ALA A 496 -25.19 -38.44 -30.77
CA ALA A 496 -24.38 -39.65 -30.84
C ALA A 496 -23.14 -39.58 -29.92
N ASN A 497 -22.35 -40.65 -29.86
CA ASN A 497 -21.17 -40.73 -28.99
C ASN A 497 -20.00 -39.88 -29.51
N SER A 498 -19.28 -39.22 -28.61
CA SER A 498 -17.98 -38.58 -28.87
C SER A 498 -17.01 -38.81 -27.72
N ASP A 499 -15.72 -38.85 -28.04
CA ASP A 499 -14.63 -38.90 -27.06
C ASP A 499 -13.87 -37.58 -27.06
N ILE A 500 -13.86 -36.90 -25.92
CA ILE A 500 -13.38 -35.52 -25.79
C ILE A 500 -12.58 -35.35 -24.50
N THR A 501 -11.50 -34.59 -24.57
CA THR A 501 -10.81 -34.03 -23.40
C THR A 501 -10.99 -32.52 -23.41
N VAL A 502 -11.55 -31.97 -22.34
CA VAL A 502 -11.70 -30.51 -22.16
C VAL A 502 -10.62 -30.04 -21.20
N ASN A 503 -9.86 -29.02 -21.60
CA ASN A 503 -8.83 -28.37 -20.80
C ASN A 503 -9.31 -26.98 -20.35
N TYR A 504 -9.42 -26.78 -19.04
CA TYR A 504 -10.02 -25.58 -18.43
C TYR A 504 -9.36 -25.27 -17.08
N GLU A 505 -9.57 -24.07 -16.55
CA GLU A 505 -9.12 -23.68 -15.21
C GLU A 505 -10.26 -23.43 -14.23
#